data_AF-A0A4U9XUM7-F1
#
_entry.id   AF-A0A4U9XUM7-F1
#
_cell.length_a   1.000
_cell.length_b   1.000
_cell.length_c   1.000
_cell.angle_alpha   90.00
_cell.angle_beta   90.00
_cell.angle_gamma   90.00
#
_symmetry.space_group_name_H-M   'P 1'
#
loop_
_entity.id
_entity.type
_entity.pdbx_description
1 polymer ?
#
loop_
_entity_poly.entity_id
_entity_poly.type
_entity_poly.pdbx_seq_one_letter_code
_entity_poly.pdbx_strand_id
1 'polypeptide(L)' 'MTNGDRGWKHMEVGNLYAGQTFVDYLGNCSEEIIIGEDGWADFIVEPGSIAAWIPKNASI' A
#
# COMPACT_ATOMS: atom_id res chain seq x y z
N MET A 1 6.37 -9.25 9.33
CA MET A 1 6.29 -10.65 8.88
C MET A 1 4.95 -11.19 9.35
N THR A 2 4.07 -11.61 8.44
CA THR A 2 2.75 -12.14 8.75
C THR A 2 2.74 -13.65 8.55
N ASN A 3 2.93 -14.38 9.65
CA ASN A 3 3.08 -15.83 9.63
C ASN A 3 1.73 -16.55 9.86
N GLY A 4 0.60 -15.98 9.40
CA GLY A 4 -0.70 -16.65 9.52
C GLY A 4 -1.91 -15.79 9.15
N ASP A 5 -1.92 -14.50 9.50
CA ASP A 5 -3.08 -13.61 9.32
C ASP A 5 -2.74 -12.39 8.45
N ARG A 6 -3.78 -11.76 7.88
CA ARG A 6 -3.64 -10.52 7.11
C ARG A 6 -3.09 -9.43 8.03
N GLY A 7 -2.04 -8.77 7.58
CA GLY A 7 -1.39 -7.70 8.32
C GLY A 7 -1.62 -6.36 7.67
N TRP A 8 -1.29 -5.31 8.42
CA TRP A 8 -1.19 -3.97 7.91
C TRP A 8 -0.08 -3.21 8.63
N LYS A 9 0.41 -2.15 8.01
CA LYS A 9 1.36 -1.22 8.63
C LYS A 9 0.97 0.20 8.27
N HIS A 10 0.76 1.02 9.29
CA HIS A 10 0.68 2.47 9.12
C HIS A 10 2.06 3.03 8.79
N MET A 11 2.19 3.72 7.66
CA MET A 11 3.48 4.30 7.27
C MET A 11 3.34 5.55 6.41
N GLU A 12 4.34 6.41 6.55
CA GLU A 12 4.51 7.62 5.75
C GLU A 12 5.12 7.27 4.40
N VAL A 13 4.55 7.86 3.35
CA VAL A 13 5.14 7.92 2.01
C VAL A 13 5.42 9.38 1.57
N GLY A 14 4.93 10.35 2.34
CA GLY A 14 5.18 11.78 2.20
C GLY A 14 4.07 12.54 1.48
N ASN A 15 3.94 13.83 1.78
CA ASN A 15 2.84 14.69 1.30
C ASN A 15 2.77 14.85 -0.22
N LEU A 16 3.85 14.56 -0.96
CA LEU A 16 3.82 14.55 -2.42
C LEU A 16 2.86 13.49 -2.97
N TYR A 17 2.57 12.46 -2.19
CA TYR A 17 1.67 11.38 -2.53
C TYR A 17 0.27 11.54 -1.94
N ALA A 18 0.01 12.63 -1.20
CA ALA A 18 -1.31 12.91 -0.63
C ALA A 18 -2.43 12.84 -1.68
N GLY A 19 -3.50 12.12 -1.36
CA GLY A 19 -4.65 11.91 -2.24
C GLY A 19 -4.40 10.96 -3.43
N GLN A 20 -3.17 10.44 -3.61
CA GLN A 20 -2.89 9.47 -4.67
C GLN A 20 -3.34 8.06 -4.28
N THR A 21 -3.68 7.27 -5.29
CA THR A 21 -4.04 5.86 -5.15
C THR A 21 -2.83 4.97 -5.41
N PHE A 22 -2.57 4.03 -4.51
CA PHE A 22 -1.54 3.01 -4.61
C PHE A 22 -2.17 1.64 -4.85
N VAL A 23 -1.46 0.80 -5.62
CA VAL A 23 -1.83 -0.58 -5.94
C VAL A 23 -0.66 -1.53 -5.65
N ASP A 24 -0.94 -2.77 -5.29
CA ASP A 24 0.09 -3.79 -5.13
C ASP A 24 0.60 -4.26 -6.50
N TYR A 25 1.85 -3.92 -6.80
CA TYR A 25 2.53 -4.29 -8.02
C TYR A 25 2.65 -5.81 -8.22
N LEU A 26 2.71 -6.57 -7.13
CA LEU A 26 2.83 -8.03 -7.18
C LEU A 26 1.48 -8.73 -7.37
N GLY A 27 0.37 -7.99 -7.24
CA GLY A 27 -0.98 -8.51 -7.43
C GLY A 27 -1.46 -9.49 -6.35
N ASN A 28 -0.82 -9.49 -5.17
CA ASN A 28 -1.24 -10.32 -4.04
C ASN A 28 -2.40 -9.68 -3.28
N CYS A 29 -2.43 -8.35 -3.22
CA CYS A 29 -3.54 -7.58 -2.66
C CYS A 29 -4.38 -6.98 -3.80
N SER A 30 -5.70 -7.15 -3.74
CA SER A 30 -6.63 -6.64 -4.77
C SER A 30 -7.12 -5.22 -4.50
N GLU A 31 -6.95 -4.78 -3.26
CA GLU A 31 -7.43 -3.50 -2.76
C GLU A 31 -6.52 -2.35 -3.19
N GLU A 32 -7.11 -1.17 -3.28
CA GLU A 32 -6.41 0.08 -3.53
C GLU A 32 -6.27 0.86 -2.22
N ILE A 33 -5.14 1.54 -2.05
CA ILE A 33 -4.87 2.37 -0.88
C ILE A 33 -4.86 3.83 -1.31
N ILE A 34 -5.60 4.68 -0.62
CA ILE A 34 -5.54 6.12 -0.81
C ILE A 34 -4.63 6.70 0.27
N ILE A 35 -3.62 7.47 -0.15
CA ILE A 35 -2.74 8.17 0.78
C ILE A 35 -3.47 9.37 1.37
N GLY A 36 -3.44 9.48 2.69
CA GLY A 36 -4.03 10.60 3.42
C GLY A 36 -3.39 11.94 3.05
N GLU A 37 -4.07 13.03 3.41
CA GLU A 37 -3.56 14.39 3.17
C GLU A 37 -2.26 14.69 3.91
N ASP A 38 -1.96 13.92 4.97
CA ASP A 38 -0.74 13.96 5.76
C ASP A 38 0.40 13.09 5.19
N GLY A 39 0.17 12.42 4.05
CA GLY A 39 1.15 11.54 3.43
C GLY A 39 1.27 10.15 4.07
N TRP A 40 0.30 9.75 4.90
CA TRP A 40 0.28 8.43 5.57
C TRP A 40 -0.87 7.56 5.06
N ALA A 41 -0.71 6.24 5.17
CA ALA A 41 -1.78 5.28 4.95
C ALA A 41 -1.50 3.93 5.64
N ASP A 42 -2.54 3.08 5.70
CA ASP A 42 -2.43 1.70 6.16
C ASP A 42 -2.16 0.75 4.99
N PHE A 43 -0.95 0.20 4.95
CA PHE A 43 -0.51 -0.72 3.91
C PHE A 43 -0.76 -2.16 4.31
N ILE A 44 -1.68 -2.81 3.62
CA ILE A 44 -2.08 -4.20 3.87
C ILE A 44 -1.10 -5.19 3.22
N VAL A 45 -1.08 -6.41 3.76
CA VAL A 45 -0.42 -7.56 3.14
C VAL A 45 -1.21 -8.82 3.46
N GLU A 46 -1.48 -9.63 2.43
CA GLU A 46 -2.15 -10.92 2.58
C GLU A 46 -1.29 -11.94 3.35
N PRO A 47 -1.91 -12.92 4.04
CA PRO A 47 -1.19 -13.93 4.81
C PRO A 47 -0.13 -14.67 4.00
N GLY A 48 1.06 -14.85 4.57
CA GLY A 48 2.13 -15.63 3.91
C GLY A 48 2.65 -15.03 2.61
N SER A 49 2.38 -13.74 2.37
CA SER A 49 2.73 -13.04 1.12
C SER A 49 3.58 -11.78 1.37
N ILE A 50 3.91 -11.09 0.29
CA ILE A 50 4.55 -9.78 0.27
C ILE A 50 3.78 -8.86 -0.68
N ALA A 51 3.64 -7.59 -0.32
CA ALA A 51 3.00 -6.57 -1.14
C ALA A 51 4.01 -5.45 -1.42
N ALA A 52 4.08 -5.01 -2.67
CA ALA A 52 4.93 -3.89 -3.10
C ALA A 52 4.03 -2.80 -3.69
N TRP A 53 3.80 -1.75 -2.91
CA TRP A 53 2.83 -0.72 -3.26
C TRP A 53 3.46 0.39 -4.11
N ILE A 54 2.82 0.70 -5.25
CA ILE A 54 3.24 1.77 -6.18
C ILE A 54 2.07 2.70 -6.51
N PRO A 55 2.31 3.98 -6.87
CA PRO A 55 1.26 4.85 -7.37
C PRO A 55 0.63 4.26 -8.64
N LYS A 56 -0.70 4.17 -8.67
CA LYS A 56 -1.48 3.56 -9.77
C LYS A 56 -1.23 4.23 -11.13
N ASN A 57 -0.95 5.53 -11.11
CA ASN A 57 -0.70 6.34 -12.31
C ASN A 57 0.79 6.62 -12.55
N ALA A 58 1.70 5.91 -11.88
CA ALA A 58 3.11 6.00 -12.19
C ALA A 58 3.32 5.51 -13.63
N SER A 59 3.69 6.42 -14.53
CA SER A 59 4.19 6.03 -15.86
C SER A 59 5.57 5.43 -15.66
N ILE A 60 5.74 4.16 -16.05
CA ILE A 60 7.02 3.44 -16.02
C ILE A 60 7.85 3.84 -17.23
#